data_AF-A0AAE0EN20-F1
#
_entry.id   AF-A0AAE0EN20-F1
#
_cell.length_a   1.000
_cell.length_b   1.000
_cell.length_c   1.000
_cell.angle_alpha   90.00
_cell.angle_beta   90.00
_cell.angle_gamma   90.00
#
_symmetry.space_group_name_H-M   'P 1'
#
loop_
_entity.id
_entity.type
_entity.pdbx_description
1 polymer ?
#
loop_
_entity_poly.entity_id
_entity_poly.type
_entity_poly.pdbx_seq_one_letter_code
_entity_poly.pdbx_strand_id
1 'polypeptide(L)'
;MSETAWSLRNPNRPVDASALQEESVKIHVSSKKHLLAKKKFSVQRDNDAQVKDILTSYFIEHEDEETATLDPAVHLYRYRVTEGLLFAGIPISKSDYLRPLLERAEIKLTGAQHLGQYVPKIEALEFAALNKELQGESVFLMYDGTRRLGEAINVVGRFCSESFALVQRLLSFQTLSASPDNAALSTTLSNVATKQLDLDYI
;
A
#
# COMPACT_ATOMS: atom_id res chain seq x y z
N MET A 1 42.84 57.53 -24.04
CA MET A 1 42.94 56.99 -22.67
C MET A 1 41.56 56.51 -22.27
N SER A 2 41.45 55.22 -21.95
CA SER A 2 40.22 54.41 -21.92
C SER A 2 39.31 54.71 -20.74
N GLU A 3 38.07 55.09 -21.04
CA GLU A 3 36.98 55.33 -20.08
C GLU A 3 36.20 54.03 -19.79
N THR A 4 36.90 52.91 -19.61
CA THR A 4 36.30 51.56 -19.59
C THR A 4 36.72 50.70 -18.40
N ALA A 5 37.04 51.30 -17.26
CA ALA A 5 37.53 50.52 -16.11
C ALA A 5 36.93 50.88 -14.73
N TRP A 6 35.90 51.73 -14.65
CA TRP A 6 35.35 52.20 -13.36
C TRP A 6 33.87 51.85 -13.10
N SER A 7 33.34 50.79 -13.72
CA SER A 7 32.00 50.26 -13.39
C SER A 7 32.02 48.90 -12.68
N LEU A 8 33.22 48.37 -12.39
CA LEU A 8 33.35 47.10 -11.68
C LEU A 8 33.41 47.31 -10.17
N ARG A 9 32.40 46.72 -9.51
CA ARG A 9 32.27 46.44 -8.07
C ARG A 9 31.78 47.62 -7.22
N ASN A 10 30.47 47.84 -7.27
CA ASN A 10 29.75 48.36 -6.10
C ASN A 10 29.35 47.16 -5.22
N PRO A 11 30.02 46.91 -4.07
CA PRO A 11 29.74 45.76 -3.19
C PRO A 11 28.43 45.89 -2.40
N ASN A 12 27.71 47.02 -2.51
CA ASN A 12 26.49 47.32 -1.74
C ASN A 12 25.22 47.41 -2.59
N ARG A 13 25.17 46.77 -3.77
CA ARG A 13 23.88 46.66 -4.49
C ARG A 13 22.99 45.71 -3.68
N PRO A 14 21.78 46.13 -3.23
CA PRO A 14 20.89 45.24 -2.51
C PRO A 14 20.61 44.05 -3.44
N VAL A 15 21.02 42.87 -3.00
CA VAL A 15 20.70 41.65 -3.73
C VAL A 15 19.18 41.55 -3.69
N ASP A 16 18.54 41.59 -4.85
CA ASP A 16 17.09 41.54 -4.95
C ASP A 16 16.61 40.26 -4.27
N ALA A 17 15.89 40.42 -3.15
CA ALA A 17 15.44 39.30 -2.33
C ALA A 17 14.55 38.35 -3.14
N SER A 18 13.84 38.86 -4.16
CA SER A 18 13.07 38.04 -5.10
C SER A 18 13.98 37.15 -5.94
N ALA A 19 15.09 37.68 -6.45
CA ALA A 19 16.04 36.92 -7.26
C ALA A 19 16.71 35.79 -6.47
N LEU A 20 17.08 36.05 -5.21
CA LEU A 20 17.61 35.03 -4.31
C LEU A 20 16.58 33.94 -3.97
N GLN A 21 15.31 34.32 -3.84
CA GLN A 21 14.23 33.39 -3.56
C GLN A 21 13.94 32.48 -4.76
N GLU A 22 13.95 33.03 -5.98
CA GLU A 22 13.82 32.26 -7.22
C GLU A 22 14.98 31.27 -7.41
N GLU A 23 16.21 31.70 -7.13
CA GLU A 23 17.38 30.82 -7.22
C GLU A 23 17.32 29.69 -6.18
N SER A 24 16.90 30.00 -4.94
CA SER A 24 16.67 29.01 -3.89
C SER A 24 15.62 27.97 -4.30
N VAL A 25 14.50 28.41 -4.90
CA VAL A 25 13.46 27.51 -5.42
C VAL A 25 14.01 26.63 -6.55
N LYS A 26 14.79 27.18 -7.47
CA LYS A 26 15.41 26.40 -8.56
C LYS A 26 16.34 25.32 -8.01
N ILE A 27 17.16 25.65 -7.02
CA ILE A 27 18.06 24.69 -6.35
C ILE A 27 17.23 23.61 -5.63
N HIS A 28 16.16 23.99 -4.92
CA HIS A 28 15.28 23.03 -4.24
C HIS A 28 14.62 22.06 -5.22
N VAL A 29 13.98 22.57 -6.28
CA VAL A 29 13.21 21.74 -7.24
C VAL A 29 14.12 20.81 -8.05
N SER A 30 15.35 21.26 -8.35
CA SER A 30 16.37 20.42 -9.01
C SER A 30 17.10 19.46 -8.07
N SER A 31 16.91 19.59 -6.75
CA SER A 31 17.57 18.72 -5.78
C SER A 31 17.13 17.27 -5.93
N LYS A 32 18.06 16.33 -5.72
CA LYS A 32 17.77 14.89 -5.71
C LYS A 32 16.63 14.53 -4.76
N LYS A 33 16.56 15.20 -3.59
CA LYS A 33 15.50 15.00 -2.60
C LYS A 33 14.12 15.34 -3.16
N HIS A 34 13.98 16.49 -3.84
CA HIS A 34 12.72 16.89 -4.45
C HIS A 34 12.32 15.95 -5.58
N LEU A 35 13.25 15.58 -6.46
CA LEU A 35 12.99 14.66 -7.57
C LEU A 35 12.52 13.28 -7.08
N LEU A 36 13.15 12.73 -6.03
CA LEU A 36 12.72 11.47 -5.40
C LEU A 36 11.34 11.60 -4.76
N ALA A 37 11.07 12.67 -4.03
CA ALA A 37 9.76 12.92 -3.43
C ALA A 37 8.65 13.07 -4.50
N LYS A 38 8.94 13.77 -5.60
CA LYS A 38 8.04 13.93 -6.74
C LYS A 38 7.74 12.59 -7.41
N LYS A 39 8.75 11.74 -7.61
CA LYS A 39 8.56 10.39 -8.14
C LYS A 39 7.68 9.55 -7.22
N LYS A 40 7.94 9.57 -5.91
CA LYS A 40 7.13 8.87 -4.90
C LYS A 40 5.66 9.35 -4.92
N PHE A 41 5.44 10.66 -4.97
CA PHE A 41 4.11 11.24 -5.03
C PHE A 41 3.37 10.84 -6.31
N SER A 42 4.04 10.83 -7.47
CA SER A 42 3.44 10.38 -8.73
C SER A 42 2.98 8.93 -8.61
N VAL A 43 3.84 8.03 -8.13
CA VAL A 43 3.50 6.61 -7.96
C VAL A 43 2.32 6.44 -7.02
N GLN A 44 2.30 7.15 -5.90
CA GLN A 44 1.18 7.10 -4.95
C GLN A 44 -0.13 7.59 -5.58
N ARG A 45 -0.09 8.71 -6.30
CA ARG A 45 -1.26 9.26 -6.99
C ARG A 45 -1.79 8.31 -8.05
N ASP A 46 -0.90 7.69 -8.82
CA ASP A 46 -1.29 6.76 -9.88
C ASP A 46 -1.88 5.47 -9.27
N ASN A 47 -1.37 5.02 -8.13
CA ASN A 47 -1.95 3.91 -7.36
C ASN A 47 -3.33 4.27 -6.77
N ASP A 48 -3.50 5.48 -6.23
CA ASP A 48 -4.80 5.99 -5.76
C ASP A 48 -5.84 6.04 -6.89
N ALA A 49 -5.44 6.46 -8.09
CA ALA A 49 -6.31 6.45 -9.26
C ALA A 49 -6.75 5.02 -9.64
N GLN A 50 -5.81 4.07 -9.69
CA GLN A 50 -6.12 2.66 -9.97
C GLN A 50 -7.08 2.06 -8.94
N VAL A 51 -6.82 2.26 -7.65
CA VAL A 51 -7.69 1.77 -6.57
C VAL A 51 -9.07 2.40 -6.68
N LYS A 52 -9.15 3.71 -6.96
CA LYS A 52 -10.43 4.40 -7.15
C LYS A 52 -11.22 3.81 -8.31
N ASP A 53 -10.58 3.53 -9.44
CA ASP A 53 -11.25 2.94 -10.60
C ASP A 53 -11.78 1.54 -10.29
N ILE A 54 -10.99 0.71 -9.61
CA ILE A 54 -11.40 -0.63 -9.18
C ILE A 54 -12.59 -0.58 -8.22
N LEU A 55 -12.54 0.30 -7.22
CA LEU A 55 -13.65 0.48 -6.29
C LEU A 55 -14.90 0.99 -7.00
N THR A 56 -14.75 1.92 -7.95
CA THR A 56 -15.87 2.47 -8.71
C THR A 56 -16.55 1.37 -9.52
N SER A 57 -15.79 0.57 -10.27
CA SER A 57 -16.33 -0.56 -11.03
C SER A 57 -17.02 -1.58 -10.11
N TYR A 58 -16.41 -1.90 -8.97
CA TYR A 58 -16.99 -2.83 -8.00
C TYR A 58 -18.35 -2.36 -7.48
N PHE A 59 -18.47 -1.10 -7.06
CA PHE A 59 -19.72 -0.57 -6.49
C PHE A 59 -20.81 -0.32 -7.54
N ILE A 60 -20.43 -0.16 -8.83
CA ILE A 60 -21.40 -0.17 -9.95
C ILE A 60 -21.98 -1.57 -10.15
N GLU A 61 -21.16 -2.61 -10.00
CA GLU A 61 -21.62 -4.01 -10.14
C GLU A 61 -22.43 -4.50 -8.92
N HIS A 62 -22.22 -3.87 -7.76
CA HIS A 62 -22.82 -4.24 -6.47
C HIS A 62 -23.67 -3.10 -5.91
N GLU A 63 -24.66 -2.64 -6.69
CA GLU A 63 -25.58 -1.55 -6.29
C GLU A 63 -26.41 -1.88 -5.03
N ASP A 64 -26.49 -3.16 -4.65
CA ASP A 64 -27.20 -3.65 -3.47
C ASP A 64 -26.45 -3.36 -2.15
N GLU A 65 -25.15 -3.07 -2.19
CA GLU A 65 -24.41 -2.67 -0.99
C GLU A 65 -24.87 -1.27 -0.52
N GLU A 66 -25.21 -1.12 0.78
CA GLU A 66 -25.69 0.14 1.38
C GLU A 66 -24.76 1.36 1.14
N THR A 67 -23.50 1.12 0.81
CA THR A 67 -22.50 2.16 0.58
C THR A 67 -22.21 2.44 -0.89
N ALA A 68 -22.81 1.71 -1.83
CA ALA A 68 -22.51 1.78 -3.27
C ALA A 68 -22.75 3.18 -3.89
N THR A 69 -23.67 3.96 -3.31
CA THR A 69 -24.02 5.30 -3.80
C THR A 69 -23.09 6.42 -3.30
N LEU A 70 -22.06 6.11 -2.51
CA LEU A 70 -21.14 7.14 -2.01
C LEU A 70 -20.20 7.64 -3.11
N ASP A 71 -19.69 8.86 -2.94
CA ASP A 71 -18.70 9.40 -3.86
C ASP A 71 -17.44 8.51 -3.89
N PRO A 72 -16.89 8.17 -5.07
CA PRO A 72 -15.66 7.37 -5.19
C PRO A 72 -14.47 7.89 -4.37
N ALA A 73 -14.36 9.20 -4.15
CA ALA A 73 -13.34 9.79 -3.29
C ALA A 73 -13.53 9.41 -1.81
N VAL A 74 -14.78 9.28 -1.35
CA VAL A 74 -15.10 8.80 0.01
C VAL A 74 -14.74 7.33 0.15
N HIS A 75 -15.03 6.50 -0.87
CA HIS A 75 -14.62 5.10 -0.88
C HIS A 75 -13.10 4.95 -0.83
N LEU A 76 -12.37 5.67 -1.68
CA LEU A 76 -10.91 5.66 -1.68
C LEU A 76 -10.33 6.06 -0.32
N TYR A 77 -10.87 7.13 0.27
CA TYR A 77 -10.39 7.60 1.58
C TYR A 77 -10.61 6.55 2.68
N ARG A 78 -11.81 5.94 2.76
CA ARG A 78 -12.12 4.89 3.74
C ARG A 78 -11.30 3.62 3.51
N TYR A 79 -11.08 3.25 2.24
CA TYR A 79 -10.18 2.18 1.85
C TYR A 79 -8.77 2.44 2.38
N ARG A 80 -8.19 3.62 2.12
CA ARG A 80 -6.82 3.97 2.56
C ARG A 80 -6.65 4.04 4.06
N VAL A 81 -7.66 4.52 4.78
CA VAL A 81 -7.64 4.49 6.25
C VAL A 81 -7.64 3.04 6.74
N THR A 82 -8.48 2.18 6.17
CA THR A 82 -8.55 0.76 6.55
C THR A 82 -7.24 0.04 6.24
N GLU A 83 -6.70 0.22 5.03
CA GLU A 83 -5.42 -0.32 4.58
C GLU A 83 -4.27 0.14 5.50
N GLY A 84 -4.21 1.43 5.84
CA GLY A 84 -3.19 1.96 6.74
C GLY A 84 -3.28 1.38 8.17
N LEU A 85 -4.49 1.15 8.68
CA LEU A 85 -4.68 0.50 9.97
C LEU A 85 -4.22 -0.96 9.94
N LEU A 86 -4.59 -1.71 8.90
CA LEU A 86 -4.16 -3.10 8.70
C LEU A 86 -2.64 -3.21 8.58
N PHE A 87 -2.03 -2.37 7.74
CA PHE A 87 -0.57 -2.30 7.56
C PHE A 87 0.16 -2.03 8.89
N ALA A 88 -0.39 -1.16 9.73
CA ALA A 88 0.18 -0.83 11.03
C ALA A 88 -0.15 -1.86 12.14
N GLY A 89 -0.94 -2.90 11.84
CA GLY A 89 -1.42 -3.86 12.85
C GLY A 89 -2.35 -3.24 13.89
N ILE A 90 -3.03 -2.14 13.54
CA ILE A 90 -3.96 -1.43 14.41
C ILE A 90 -5.37 -2.00 14.18
N PRO A 91 -6.07 -2.46 15.24
CA PRO A 91 -7.45 -2.92 15.10
C PRO A 91 -8.36 -1.85 14.50
N ILE A 92 -9.21 -2.21 13.54
CA ILE A 92 -10.12 -1.26 12.86
C ILE A 92 -11.04 -0.55 13.86
N SER A 93 -11.40 -1.21 14.98
CA SER A 93 -12.16 -0.59 16.08
C SER A 93 -11.47 0.63 16.71
N LYS A 94 -10.15 0.77 16.56
CA LYS A 94 -9.43 1.96 17.02
C LYS A 94 -9.63 3.17 16.12
N SER A 95 -10.12 3.00 14.90
CA SER A 95 -10.42 4.11 13.99
C SER A 95 -11.40 5.11 14.61
N ASP A 96 -12.38 4.64 15.39
CA ASP A 96 -13.40 5.48 16.02
C ASP A 96 -12.78 6.46 17.02
N TYR A 97 -11.74 6.05 17.75
CA TYR A 97 -10.99 6.95 18.65
C TYR A 97 -10.06 7.92 17.90
N LEU A 98 -9.66 7.57 16.68
CA LEU A 98 -8.77 8.37 15.84
C LEU A 98 -9.53 9.31 14.88
N ARG A 99 -10.87 9.22 14.83
CA ARG A 99 -11.74 10.09 14.01
C ARG A 99 -11.38 11.58 14.06
N PRO A 100 -11.13 12.21 15.24
CA PRO A 100 -10.78 13.63 15.29
C PRO A 100 -9.49 14.01 14.57
N LEU A 101 -8.60 13.04 14.35
CA LEU A 101 -7.38 13.22 13.57
C LEU A 101 -7.62 12.90 12.09
N LEU A 102 -8.30 11.79 11.81
CA LEU A 102 -8.49 11.29 10.46
C LEU A 102 -9.42 12.22 9.66
N GLU A 103 -10.53 12.65 10.24
CA GLU A 103 -11.56 13.47 9.57
C GLU A 103 -11.18 14.96 9.41
N ARG A 104 -9.94 15.35 9.74
CA ARG A 104 -9.44 16.74 9.57
C ARG A 104 -9.43 17.21 8.11
N ALA A 105 -9.39 16.27 7.16
CA ALA A 105 -9.48 16.54 5.74
C ALA A 105 -10.94 16.68 5.23
N GLU A 106 -11.91 16.87 6.14
CA GLU A 106 -13.35 17.06 5.84
C GLU A 106 -14.06 15.85 5.21
N ILE A 107 -13.40 14.70 5.12
CA ILE A 107 -14.00 13.44 4.68
C ILE A 107 -14.41 12.62 5.91
N LYS A 108 -15.70 12.30 6.02
CA LYS A 108 -16.24 11.53 7.15
C LYS A 108 -15.98 10.03 7.01
N LEU A 109 -15.45 9.44 8.08
CA LEU A 109 -15.38 8.00 8.25
C LEU A 109 -16.76 7.44 8.61
N THR A 110 -16.95 6.17 8.29
CA THR A 110 -18.05 5.35 8.82
C THR A 110 -17.59 4.64 10.10
N GLY A 111 -18.50 3.99 10.83
CA GLY A 111 -18.13 3.23 12.03
C GLY A 111 -17.21 2.06 11.69
N ALA A 112 -16.43 1.59 12.66
CA ALA A 112 -15.47 0.50 12.46
C ALA A 112 -16.07 -0.76 11.82
N GLN A 113 -17.33 -1.09 12.12
CA GLN A 113 -18.05 -2.22 11.51
C GLN A 113 -18.15 -2.09 9.99
N HIS A 114 -18.53 -0.91 9.49
CA HIS A 114 -18.65 -0.65 8.06
C HIS A 114 -17.28 -0.46 7.39
N LEU A 115 -16.24 -0.02 8.12
CA LEU A 115 -14.87 -0.02 7.59
C LEU A 115 -14.37 -1.44 7.32
N GLY A 116 -14.86 -2.44 8.07
CA GLY A 116 -14.58 -3.85 7.84
C GLY A 116 -14.92 -4.34 6.43
N GLN A 117 -15.88 -3.70 5.73
CA GLN A 117 -16.28 -4.09 4.36
C GLN A 117 -15.16 -3.89 3.32
N TYR A 118 -14.15 -3.05 3.64
CA TYR A 118 -13.01 -2.81 2.76
C TYR A 118 -11.90 -3.86 2.92
N VAL A 119 -11.89 -4.64 4.01
CA VAL A 119 -10.89 -5.69 4.24
C VAL A 119 -10.80 -6.69 3.08
N PRO A 120 -11.91 -7.32 2.61
CA PRO A 120 -11.82 -8.25 1.49
C PRO A 120 -11.37 -7.59 0.17
N LYS A 121 -11.68 -6.30 -0.02
CA LYS A 121 -11.28 -5.53 -1.21
C LYS A 121 -9.77 -5.23 -1.18
N ILE A 122 -9.22 -4.93 0.00
CA ILE A 122 -7.78 -4.76 0.22
C ILE A 122 -7.07 -6.10 0.02
N GLU A 123 -7.58 -7.16 0.64
CA GLU A 123 -7.02 -8.51 0.53
C GLU A 123 -6.97 -8.98 -0.94
N ALA A 124 -8.02 -8.77 -1.72
CA ALA A 124 -8.04 -9.12 -3.15
C ALA A 124 -6.95 -8.38 -3.96
N LEU A 125 -6.71 -7.10 -3.68
CA LEU A 125 -5.66 -6.32 -4.35
C LEU A 125 -4.26 -6.77 -3.95
N GLU A 126 -4.04 -7.06 -2.66
CA GLU A 126 -2.77 -7.60 -2.15
C GLU A 126 -2.48 -8.98 -2.77
N PHE A 127 -3.48 -9.87 -2.85
CA PHE A 127 -3.31 -11.16 -3.52
C PHE A 127 -3.07 -11.02 -5.02
N ALA A 128 -3.75 -10.11 -5.71
CA ALA A 128 -3.49 -9.86 -7.13
C ALA A 128 -2.04 -9.36 -7.36
N ALA A 129 -1.54 -8.48 -6.50
CA ALA A 129 -0.16 -8.02 -6.55
C ALA A 129 0.84 -9.14 -6.23
N LEU A 130 0.53 -9.96 -5.22
CA LEU A 130 1.33 -11.13 -4.84
C LEU A 130 1.39 -12.16 -5.97
N ASN A 131 0.27 -12.50 -6.60
CA ASN A 131 0.23 -13.47 -7.70
C ASN A 131 1.03 -12.96 -8.90
N LYS A 132 0.96 -11.66 -9.19
CA LYS A 132 1.81 -11.05 -10.22
C LYS A 132 3.30 -11.10 -9.86
N GLU A 133 3.66 -10.96 -8.59
CA GLU A 133 5.05 -11.09 -8.11
C GLU A 133 5.56 -12.54 -8.23
N LEU A 134 4.70 -13.52 -7.95
CA LEU A 134 5.07 -14.95 -7.98
C LEU A 134 5.00 -15.57 -9.39
N GLN A 135 4.40 -14.87 -10.36
CA GLN A 135 4.19 -15.41 -11.70
C GLN A 135 5.53 -15.70 -12.40
N GLY A 136 5.74 -16.98 -12.75
CA GLY A 136 6.97 -17.45 -13.41
C GLY A 136 8.13 -17.74 -12.46
N GLU A 137 7.97 -17.49 -11.16
CA GLU A 137 8.98 -17.78 -10.15
C GLU A 137 8.88 -19.23 -9.66
N SER A 138 10.04 -19.83 -9.35
CA SER A 138 10.08 -21.14 -8.68
C SER A 138 9.88 -20.96 -7.18
N VAL A 139 8.65 -21.15 -6.72
CA VAL A 139 8.25 -20.91 -5.33
C VAL A 139 8.35 -22.19 -4.50
N PHE A 140 9.12 -22.14 -3.42
CA PHE A 140 9.14 -23.18 -2.39
C PHE A 140 8.16 -22.83 -1.27
N LEU A 141 7.26 -23.75 -0.95
CA LEU A 141 6.27 -23.57 0.11
C LEU A 141 6.82 -24.11 1.45
N MET A 142 6.81 -23.24 2.46
CA MET A 142 7.13 -23.55 3.84
C MET A 142 5.87 -23.37 4.68
N TYR A 143 5.72 -24.15 5.74
CA TYR A 143 4.70 -23.90 6.75
C TYR A 143 5.32 -23.98 8.14
N ASP A 144 4.78 -23.20 9.07
CA ASP A 144 5.08 -23.26 10.49
C ASP A 144 3.77 -23.16 11.27
N GLY A 145 3.75 -23.79 12.45
CA GLY A 145 2.55 -23.95 13.25
C GLY A 145 2.82 -23.71 14.73
N THR A 146 1.89 -23.03 15.42
CA THR A 146 1.95 -22.83 16.87
C THR A 146 0.67 -23.29 17.56
N ARG A 147 0.79 -23.71 18.82
CA ARG A 147 -0.31 -24.26 19.64
C ARG A 147 -0.58 -23.48 20.93
N ARG A 148 0.03 -22.30 21.11
CA ARG A 148 0.13 -21.66 22.43
C ARG A 148 -1.19 -21.08 22.96
N LEU A 149 -2.13 -20.67 22.10
CA LEU A 149 -3.42 -20.04 22.49
C LEU A 149 -4.54 -20.38 21.50
N GLY A 150 -4.53 -21.61 21.03
CA GLY A 150 -5.20 -21.99 19.78
C GLY A 150 -4.15 -22.34 18.76
N GLU A 151 -4.61 -22.94 17.67
CA GLU A 151 -3.72 -23.36 16.64
C GLU A 151 -3.65 -22.34 15.55
N ALA A 152 -2.44 -22.03 15.12
CA ALA A 152 -2.24 -21.19 13.96
C ALA A 152 -1.25 -21.87 13.03
N ILE A 153 -1.57 -21.88 11.75
CA ILE A 153 -0.68 -22.29 10.67
C ILE A 153 -0.39 -21.06 9.82
N ASN A 154 0.88 -20.83 9.54
CA ASN A 154 1.28 -19.93 8.47
C ASN A 154 1.81 -20.75 7.29
N VAL A 155 1.64 -20.22 6.08
CA VAL A 155 2.26 -20.75 4.88
C VAL A 155 3.03 -19.60 4.25
N VAL A 156 4.31 -19.83 3.99
CA VAL A 156 5.27 -18.85 3.47
C VAL A 156 5.83 -19.37 2.16
N GLY A 157 5.74 -18.54 1.12
CA GLY A 157 6.37 -18.78 -0.17
C GLY A 157 7.76 -18.17 -0.17
N ARG A 158 8.75 -18.95 -0.60
CA ARG A 158 10.13 -18.52 -0.72
C ARG A 158 10.64 -18.77 -2.12
N PHE A 159 11.17 -17.75 -2.77
CA PHE A 159 11.71 -17.85 -4.12
C PHE A 159 12.96 -16.97 -4.27
N CYS A 160 13.71 -17.21 -5.35
CA CYS A 160 14.91 -16.46 -5.68
C CYS A 160 14.60 -15.61 -6.91
N SER A 161 14.47 -14.30 -6.71
CA SER A 161 14.20 -13.36 -7.81
C SER A 161 15.30 -13.37 -8.87
N GLU A 162 15.00 -12.83 -10.05
CA GLU A 162 15.97 -12.61 -11.14
C GLU A 162 17.25 -11.88 -10.70
N SER A 163 17.12 -10.99 -9.70
CA SER A 163 18.25 -10.24 -9.12
C SER A 163 19.11 -11.05 -8.14
N PHE A 164 18.87 -12.37 -8.02
CA PHE A 164 19.45 -13.25 -7.00
C PHE A 164 19.16 -12.81 -5.55
N ALA A 165 18.12 -12.00 -5.34
CA ALA A 165 17.61 -11.71 -4.03
C ALA A 165 16.66 -12.83 -3.58
N LEU A 166 16.88 -13.33 -2.37
CA LEU A 166 16.00 -14.30 -1.73
C LEU A 166 14.79 -13.57 -1.14
N VAL A 167 13.60 -13.90 -1.64
CA VAL A 167 12.34 -13.25 -1.26
C VAL A 167 11.47 -14.22 -0.48
N GLN A 168 10.77 -13.70 0.52
CA GLN A 168 9.79 -14.42 1.33
C GLN A 168 8.48 -13.65 1.37
N ARG A 169 7.37 -14.37 1.23
CA ARG A 169 6.00 -13.82 1.27
C ARG A 169 5.12 -14.71 2.12
N LEU A 170 4.33 -14.09 3.01
CA LEU A 170 3.25 -14.77 3.68
C LEU A 170 2.13 -15.03 2.66
N LEU A 171 1.78 -16.28 2.46
CA LEU A 171 0.76 -16.71 1.49
C LEU A 171 -0.58 -16.95 2.17
N SER A 172 -0.53 -17.49 3.38
CA SER A 172 -1.73 -17.81 4.16
C SER A 172 -1.42 -17.80 5.64
N PHE A 173 -2.38 -17.32 6.43
CA PHE A 173 -2.38 -17.42 7.87
C PHE A 173 -3.76 -17.87 8.32
N GLN A 174 -3.83 -19.01 9.00
CA GLN A 174 -5.09 -19.61 9.42
C GLN A 174 -5.03 -19.91 10.91
N THR A 175 -6.12 -19.62 11.60
CA THR A 175 -6.33 -20.10 12.96
C THR A 175 -7.26 -21.30 12.93
N LEU A 176 -6.88 -22.38 13.60
CA LEU A 176 -7.60 -23.64 13.65
C LEU A 176 -8.12 -23.89 15.06
N SER A 177 -9.26 -24.56 15.14
CA SER A 177 -9.86 -24.99 16.40
C SER A 177 -9.18 -26.22 17.00
N ALA A 178 -8.46 -27.01 16.19
CA ALA A 178 -7.78 -28.24 16.60
C ALA A 178 -6.61 -28.61 15.68
N SER A 179 -5.74 -29.49 16.20
CA SER A 179 -4.55 -30.03 15.52
C SER A 179 -4.86 -30.54 14.14
N PRO A 180 -4.28 -29.95 13.07
CA PRO A 180 -4.38 -30.55 11.76
C PRO A 180 -3.64 -31.89 11.81
N ASP A 181 -4.27 -32.94 11.29
CA ASP A 181 -3.53 -34.14 10.92
C ASP A 181 -2.78 -33.90 9.60
N ASN A 182 -2.00 -34.89 9.17
CA ASN A 182 -1.23 -34.78 7.94
C ASN A 182 -2.11 -34.58 6.70
N ALA A 183 -3.33 -35.12 6.70
CA ALA A 183 -4.27 -34.99 5.58
C ALA A 183 -4.85 -33.58 5.49
N ALA A 184 -5.27 -33.00 6.62
CA ALA A 184 -5.74 -31.64 6.74
C ALA A 184 -4.63 -30.63 6.37
N LEU A 185 -3.40 -30.89 6.81
CA LEU A 185 -2.26 -30.06 6.46
C LEU A 185 -1.94 -30.12 4.96
N SER A 186 -1.91 -31.31 4.36
CA SER A 186 -1.72 -31.47 2.91
C SER A 186 -2.81 -30.76 2.12
N THR A 187 -4.07 -30.89 2.55
CA THR A 187 -5.21 -30.19 1.93
C THR A 187 -5.06 -28.67 2.04
N THR A 188 -4.60 -28.18 3.19
CA THR A 188 -4.33 -26.75 3.41
C THR A 188 -3.28 -26.24 2.44
N LEU A 189 -2.14 -26.94 2.34
CA LEU A 189 -1.06 -26.56 1.41
C LEU A 189 -1.51 -26.59 -0.05
N SER A 190 -2.24 -27.63 -0.47
CA SER A 190 -2.81 -27.72 -1.83
C SER A 190 -3.79 -26.60 -2.11
N ASN A 191 -4.64 -26.22 -1.15
CA ASN A 191 -5.56 -25.10 -1.31
C ASN A 191 -4.81 -23.76 -1.44
N VAL A 192 -3.74 -23.54 -0.66
CA VAL A 192 -2.92 -22.33 -0.80
C VAL A 192 -2.27 -22.28 -2.19
N ALA A 193 -1.68 -23.39 -2.63
CA ALA A 193 -1.03 -23.45 -3.95
C ALA A 193 -2.00 -23.21 -5.11
N THR A 194 -3.17 -23.87 -5.10
CA THR A 194 -4.10 -23.86 -6.24
C THR A 194 -5.12 -22.74 -6.19
N LYS A 195 -5.77 -22.51 -5.04
CA LYS A 195 -6.91 -21.59 -4.96
C LYS A 195 -6.49 -20.14 -4.68
N GLN A 196 -5.41 -19.95 -3.93
CA GLN A 196 -4.95 -18.60 -3.59
C GLN A 196 -3.92 -18.08 -4.59
N LEU A 197 -3.06 -18.95 -5.11
CA LEU A 197 -1.90 -18.53 -5.92
C LEU A 197 -1.96 -18.95 -7.40
N ASP A 198 -2.94 -19.76 -7.80
CA ASP A 198 -3.08 -20.29 -9.16
C ASP A 198 -1.77 -20.94 -9.68
N LEU A 199 -1.04 -21.62 -8.79
CA LEU A 199 0.23 -22.26 -9.10
C LEU A 199 0.00 -23.71 -9.52
N ASP A 200 0.48 -24.06 -10.71
CA ASP A 200 0.69 -25.45 -11.10
C ASP A 200 1.85 -26.03 -10.27
N TYR A 201 1.59 -27.14 -9.56
CA TYR A 201 2.61 -27.85 -8.79
C TYR A 201 2.77 -29.29 -9.31
N ILE A 202 4.02 -29.76 -9.37
CA ILE A 202 4.41 -31.12 -9.80
C ILE A 202 4.65 -32.00 -8.57
#